data_AF-A0A7S4NRB7-F1
#
_entry.id   AF-A0A7S4NRB7-F1
#
_cell.length_a   1.000
_cell.length_b   1.000
_cell.length_c   1.000
_cell.angle_alpha   90.00
_cell.angle_beta   90.00
_cell.angle_gamma   90.00
#
_symmetry.space_group_name_H-M   'P 1'
#
loop_
_entity.id
_entity.type
_entity.pdbx_description
1 polymer ?
#
loop_
_entity_poly.entity_id
_entity_poly.type
_entity_poly.pdbx_seq_one_letter_code
_entity_poly.pdbx_strand_id
1 'polypeptide(L)'
;NIAVEQTAGQRLFNVVVKNEEVASTLVQALQHSRTGRMQFLPLNRLRVQVPEFPKDANDAQPLLDCLRYDAKFKPAMQEIFGKTLLCKNTEVASHYRKSYNIGCVTIDGDKIAKKGAV
;
A
#
# COMPACT_ATOMS: atom_id res chain seq x y z
N ASN A 1 -14.08 -5.24 -2.47
CA ASN A 1 -13.03 -4.96 -1.47
C ASN A 1 -11.82 -5.90 -1.54
N ILE A 2 -11.92 -7.04 -2.23
CA ILE A 2 -10.86 -8.07 -2.27
C ILE A 2 -9.50 -7.49 -2.71
N ALA A 3 -9.45 -6.75 -3.83
CA ALA A 3 -8.21 -6.13 -4.32
C ALA A 3 -7.48 -5.25 -3.27
N VAL A 4 -8.24 -4.54 -2.43
CA VAL A 4 -7.71 -3.66 -1.39
C VAL A 4 -7.12 -4.48 -0.25
N GLU A 5 -7.87 -5.46 0.25
CA GLU A 5 -7.44 -6.37 1.31
C GLU A 5 -6.20 -7.16 0.89
N GLN A 6 -6.22 -7.69 -0.33
CA GLN A 6 -5.08 -8.40 -0.91
C GLN A 6 -3.87 -7.47 -1.02
N THR A 7 -4.04 -6.24 -1.51
CA THR A 7 -2.92 -5.29 -1.62
C THR A 7 -2.32 -4.93 -0.27
N ALA A 8 -3.15 -4.59 0.72
CA ALA A 8 -2.70 -4.17 2.03
C ALA A 8 -2.10 -5.32 2.85
N GLY A 9 -2.73 -6.51 2.82
CA GLY A 9 -2.40 -7.62 3.70
C GLY A 9 -2.36 -7.18 5.16
N GLN A 10 -1.32 -7.61 5.90
CA GLN A 10 -1.14 -7.23 7.30
C GLN A 10 -1.00 -5.72 7.52
N ARG A 11 -0.59 -4.96 6.50
CA ARG A 11 -0.39 -3.50 6.60
C ARG A 11 -1.70 -2.75 6.80
N LEU A 12 -2.85 -3.41 6.58
CA LEU A 12 -4.16 -2.86 6.88
C LEU A 12 -4.34 -2.56 8.37
N PHE A 13 -3.66 -3.31 9.23
CA PHE A 13 -3.73 -3.16 10.69
C PHE A 13 -2.64 -2.24 11.26
N ASN A 14 -1.89 -1.55 10.39
CA ASN A 14 -0.88 -0.62 10.85
C ASN A 14 -1.52 0.62 11.50
N VAL A 15 -0.96 1.03 12.63
CA VAL A 15 -1.43 2.18 13.39
C VAL A 15 -0.75 3.44 12.87
N VAL A 16 -1.49 4.31 12.20
CA VAL A 16 -0.98 5.58 11.68
C VAL A 16 -0.87 6.59 12.82
N VAL A 17 0.31 7.20 12.99
CA VAL A 17 0.60 8.17 14.05
C VAL A 17 1.22 9.44 13.49
N LYS A 18 1.10 10.54 14.24
CA LYS A 18 1.58 11.85 13.80
C LYS A 18 3.09 11.85 13.52
N ASN A 19 3.87 11.28 14.44
CA ASN A 19 5.33 11.30 14.38
C ASN A 19 5.98 10.12 15.13
N GLU A 20 7.31 10.00 14.97
CA GLU A 20 8.12 8.97 15.64
C GLU A 20 8.04 9.04 17.16
N GLU A 21 7.93 10.23 17.75
CA GLU A 21 7.87 10.38 19.21
C GLU A 21 6.63 9.68 19.76
N VAL A 22 5.46 9.90 19.14
CA VAL A 22 4.21 9.20 19.49
C VAL A 22 4.35 7.70 19.27
N ALA A 23 5.00 7.26 18.17
CA ALA A 23 5.24 5.84 17.92
C ALA A 23 6.06 5.20 19.04
N SER A 24 7.16 5.84 19.46
CA SER A 24 8.05 5.35 20.51
C SER A 24 7.35 5.27 21.86
N THR A 25 6.56 6.29 22.23
CA THR A 25 5.77 6.26 23.47
C THR A 25 4.77 5.11 23.48
N LEU A 26 4.07 4.88 22.36
CA LEU A 26 3.12 3.77 22.25
C LEU A 26 3.81 2.41 22.32
N VAL A 27 4.95 2.24 21.64
CA VAL A 27 5.74 1.01 21.71
C VAL A 27 6.17 0.70 23.15
N GLN A 28 6.67 1.70 23.88
CA GLN A 28 7.04 1.54 25.29
C GLN A 28 5.84 1.14 26.14
N ALA A 29 4.70 1.81 26.01
CA ALA A 29 3.49 1.46 26.76
C ALA A 29 3.03 0.02 26.47
N LEU A 30 3.10 -0.41 25.21
CA LEU A 30 2.66 -1.74 24.79
C LEU A 30 3.56 -2.87 25.29
N GLN A 31 4.88 -2.64 25.37
CA GLN A 31 5.83 -3.61 25.93
C GLN A 31 5.49 -3.99 27.38
N HIS A 32 4.95 -3.05 28.16
CA HIS A 32 4.54 -3.30 29.55
C HIS A 32 3.26 -4.15 29.65
N SER A 33 2.44 -4.16 28.59
CA SER A 33 1.12 -4.82 28.59
C SER A 33 1.09 -6.22 27.96
N ARG A 34 2.23 -6.72 27.44
CA ARG A 34 2.34 -8.02 26.70
C ARG A 34 1.33 -8.20 25.55
N THR A 35 0.75 -7.12 25.06
CA THR A 35 -0.05 -7.13 23.83
C THR A 35 0.86 -7.40 22.64
N GLY A 36 0.38 -8.15 21.65
CA GLY A 36 1.19 -8.65 20.52
C GLY A 36 1.89 -7.59 19.67
N ARG A 37 2.48 -8.02 18.55
CA ARG A 37 3.20 -7.12 17.64
C ARG A 37 2.24 -6.16 16.93
N MET A 38 2.43 -4.87 17.14
CA MET A 38 1.80 -3.79 16.37
C MET A 38 2.84 -3.04 15.55
N GLN A 39 2.46 -2.63 14.35
CA GLN A 39 3.30 -1.84 13.46
C GLN A 39 2.74 -0.41 13.37
N PHE A 40 3.61 0.57 13.61
CA PHE A 40 3.26 1.99 13.56
C PHE A 40 3.75 2.63 12.27
N LEU A 41 2.96 3.56 11.72
CA LEU A 41 3.29 4.36 10.54
C LEU A 41 3.34 5.85 10.92
N PRO A 42 4.53 6.37 11.27
CA PRO A 42 4.70 7.80 11.57
C PRO A 42 4.64 8.65 10.31
N LEU A 43 3.59 9.47 10.19
CA LEU A 43 3.28 10.25 8.99
C LEU A 43 4.44 11.18 8.55
N ASN A 44 5.11 11.83 9.49
CA ASN A 44 6.23 12.73 9.22
C ASN A 44 7.48 12.03 8.66
N ARG A 45 7.59 10.71 8.79
CA ARG A 45 8.74 9.91 8.32
C ARG A 45 8.47 9.22 6.99
N LEU A 46 7.22 9.13 6.55
CA LEU A 46 6.85 8.47 5.31
C LEU A 46 7.29 9.29 4.10
N ARG A 47 8.30 8.78 3.38
CA ARG A 47 8.76 9.31 2.09
C ARG A 47 8.51 8.27 1.01
N VAL A 48 7.33 8.36 0.38
CA VAL A 48 6.90 7.38 -0.61
C VAL A 48 7.13 7.92 -2.00
N GLN A 49 8.01 7.28 -2.76
CA GLN A 49 8.10 7.49 -4.19
C GLN A 49 7.06 6.61 -4.89
N VAL A 50 6.00 7.25 -5.38
CA VAL A 50 4.99 6.64 -6.24
C VAL A 50 5.60 6.50 -7.64
N PRO A 51 5.58 5.31 -8.27
CA PRO A 51 6.08 5.15 -9.62
C PRO A 51 5.20 5.94 -10.60
N GLU A 52 5.78 6.37 -11.71
CA GLU A 52 4.98 6.87 -12.82
C GLU A 52 4.24 5.71 -13.46
N PHE A 53 2.91 5.84 -13.55
CA PHE A 53 2.06 4.87 -14.21
C PHE A 53 1.87 5.25 -15.69
N PRO A 54 1.70 4.27 -16.58
CA PRO A 54 1.43 4.54 -17.99
C PRO A 54 0.13 5.34 -18.14
N LYS A 55 0.18 6.49 -18.83
CA LYS A 55 -0.96 7.41 -18.96
C LYS A 55 -2.04 6.93 -19.93
N ASP A 56 -1.65 6.11 -20.90
CA ASP A 56 -2.54 5.59 -21.95
C ASP A 56 -3.13 4.21 -21.61
N ALA A 57 -3.08 3.83 -20.33
CA ALA A 57 -3.63 2.58 -19.83
C ALA A 57 -5.17 2.64 -19.75
N ASN A 58 -5.86 2.00 -20.71
CA ASN A 58 -7.33 1.90 -20.69
C ASN A 58 -7.84 0.70 -19.87
N ASP A 59 -6.94 -0.20 -19.47
CA ASP A 59 -7.22 -1.49 -18.83
C ASP A 59 -6.61 -1.62 -17.42
N ALA A 60 -5.99 -0.54 -16.92
CA ALA A 60 -5.45 -0.43 -15.58
C ALA A 60 -5.52 1.00 -15.04
N GLN A 61 -5.61 1.14 -13.72
CA GLN A 61 -5.56 2.45 -13.04
C GLN A 61 -4.84 2.33 -11.69
N PRO A 62 -4.23 3.40 -11.15
CA PRO A 62 -3.61 3.36 -9.84
C PRO A 62 -4.64 2.98 -8.77
N LEU A 63 -4.34 1.96 -7.96
CA LEU A 63 -5.27 1.49 -6.94
C LEU A 63 -5.61 2.59 -5.93
N LEU A 64 -4.64 3.45 -5.61
CA LEU A 64 -4.81 4.58 -4.69
C LEU A 64 -5.91 5.55 -5.15
N ASP A 65 -6.06 5.76 -6.46
CA ASP A 65 -7.03 6.70 -7.03
C ASP A 65 -8.47 6.17 -6.92
N CYS A 66 -8.62 4.85 -6.74
CA CYS A 66 -9.90 4.21 -6.47
C CYS A 66 -10.36 4.32 -5.00
N LEU A 67 -9.52 4.85 -4.11
CA LEU A 67 -9.78 4.89 -2.67
C LEU A 67 -10.20 6.27 -2.19
N ARG A 68 -11.18 6.32 -1.28
CA ARG A 68 -11.56 7.53 -0.56
C ARG A 68 -10.92 7.54 0.82
N TYR A 69 -10.16 8.58 1.11
CA TYR A 69 -9.47 8.75 2.39
C TYR A 69 -9.22 10.24 2.69
N ASP A 70 -8.98 10.57 3.96
CA ASP A 70 -8.64 11.94 4.37
C ASP A 70 -7.22 12.29 3.90
N ALA A 71 -7.07 13.44 3.24
CA ALA A 71 -5.81 13.91 2.66
C ALA A 71 -4.64 13.94 3.66
N LYS A 72 -4.91 14.11 4.97
CA LYS A 72 -3.87 14.06 6.01
C LYS A 72 -3.16 12.71 6.10
N PHE A 73 -3.81 11.63 5.64
CA PHE A 73 -3.25 10.27 5.62
C PHE A 73 -2.62 9.90 4.28
N LYS A 74 -2.54 10.83 3.31
CA LYS A 74 -1.94 10.58 2.00
C LYS A 74 -0.58 9.86 2.05
N PRO A 75 0.37 10.21 2.95
CA PRO A 75 1.64 9.48 3.03
C PRO A 75 1.48 8.00 3.38
N ALA A 76 0.59 7.67 4.33
CA ALA A 76 0.30 6.28 4.70
C ALA A 76 -0.42 5.53 3.58
N MET A 77 -1.37 6.19 2.90
CA MET A 77 -2.11 5.59 1.80
C MET A 77 -1.21 5.32 0.58
N GLN A 78 -0.30 6.25 0.26
CA GLN A 78 0.73 6.03 -0.76
C GLN A 78 1.67 4.89 -0.38
N GLU A 79 2.06 4.79 0.89
CA GLU A 79 2.96 3.74 1.37
C GLU A 79 2.34 2.36 1.13
N ILE A 80 1.05 2.20 1.45
CA ILE A 80 0.33 0.92 1.34
C ILE A 80 -0.09 0.62 -0.10
N PHE A 81 -0.74 1.56 -0.78
CA PHE A 81 -1.44 1.33 -2.05
C PHE A 81 -0.81 2.05 -3.25
N GLY A 82 0.07 3.02 -3.03
CA GLY A 82 0.60 3.90 -4.08
C GLY A 82 1.54 3.24 -5.07
N LYS A 83 1.88 1.96 -4.91
CA LYS A 83 2.80 1.22 -5.80
C LYS A 83 2.08 0.09 -6.56
N THR A 84 0.75 0.10 -6.58
CA THR A 84 -0.07 -0.97 -7.14
C THR A 84 -1.04 -0.44 -8.19
N LEU A 85 -1.06 -1.09 -9.37
CA LEU A 85 -2.10 -0.92 -10.38
C LEU A 85 -3.26 -1.89 -10.12
N LEU A 86 -4.49 -1.38 -10.20
CA LEU A 86 -5.68 -2.20 -10.35
C LEU A 86 -5.86 -2.52 -11.83
N CYS A 87 -5.75 -3.80 -12.20
CA CYS A 87 -5.86 -4.29 -13.57
C CYS A 87 -7.21 -5.00 -13.79
N LYS A 88 -7.70 -5.00 -15.03
CA LYS A 88 -8.94 -5.67 -15.39
C LYS A 88 -8.88 -7.20 -15.19
N ASN A 89 -7.74 -7.82 -15.49
CA ASN A 89 -7.51 -9.26 -15.37
C ASN A 89 -6.01 -9.59 -15.23
N THR A 90 -5.70 -10.87 -15.07
CA THR A 90 -4.35 -11.39 -14.78
C THR A 90 -3.41 -11.26 -15.98
N GLU A 91 -3.93 -11.33 -17.20
CA GLU A 91 -3.17 -11.13 -18.43
C GLU A 91 -2.64 -9.70 -18.51
N VAL A 92 -3.51 -8.72 -18.27
CA VAL A 92 -3.17 -7.29 -18.21
C VAL A 92 -2.18 -7.02 -17.08
N ALA A 93 -2.43 -7.57 -15.88
CA ALA A 93 -1.52 -7.43 -14.75
C ALA A 93 -0.11 -7.98 -15.07
N SER A 94 -0.04 -9.13 -15.77
CA SER A 94 1.21 -9.75 -16.18
C SER A 94 1.96 -8.90 -17.22
N HIS A 95 1.24 -8.27 -18.14
CA HIS A 95 1.80 -7.34 -19.12
C HIS A 95 2.43 -6.13 -18.42
N TYR A 96 1.67 -5.40 -17.58
CA TYR A 96 2.20 -4.22 -16.89
C TYR A 96 3.38 -4.54 -15.98
N ARG A 97 3.33 -5.68 -15.31
CA ARG A 97 4.44 -6.17 -14.49
C ARG A 97 5.72 -6.39 -15.30
N LYS A 98 5.63 -6.95 -16.51
CA LYS A 98 6.79 -7.23 -17.37
C LYS A 98 7.32 -5.96 -18.03
N SER A 99 6.43 -5.12 -18.55
CA SER A 99 6.78 -3.92 -19.32
C SER A 99 7.26 -2.76 -18.43
N TYR A 100 6.69 -2.60 -17.22
CA TYR A 100 6.96 -1.44 -16.37
C TYR A 100 7.50 -1.79 -14.97
N ASN A 101 7.56 -3.07 -14.61
CA ASN A 101 8.01 -3.53 -13.29
C ASN A 101 7.18 -2.94 -12.11
N ILE A 102 5.87 -2.80 -12.31
CA ILE A 102 4.93 -2.26 -11.32
C ILE A 102 4.15 -3.41 -10.67
N GLY A 103 3.81 -3.26 -9.38
CA GLY A 103 2.95 -4.22 -8.68
C GLY A 103 1.51 -4.11 -9.20
N CYS A 104 0.84 -5.24 -9.39
CA CYS A 104 -0.52 -5.27 -9.94
C CYS A 104 -1.44 -6.12 -9.06
N VAL A 105 -2.72 -5.77 -9.06
CA VAL A 105 -3.80 -6.55 -8.46
C VAL A 105 -5.01 -6.55 -9.40
N THR A 106 -5.72 -7.67 -9.52
CA THR A 106 -6.99 -7.74 -10.25
C THR A 106 -8.16 -7.38 -9.34
N ILE A 107 -9.34 -7.11 -9.92
CA ILE A 107 -10.58 -6.89 -9.16
C ILE A 107 -10.90 -8.09 -8.26
N ASP A 108 -10.60 -9.30 -8.75
CA ASP A 108 -10.80 -10.57 -8.06
C ASP A 108 -9.74 -10.88 -6.99
N GLY A 109 -8.68 -10.06 -6.91
CA GLY A 109 -7.66 -10.13 -5.86
C GLY A 109 -6.37 -10.83 -6.23
N ASP A 110 -6.19 -11.26 -7.48
CA ASP A 110 -4.94 -11.86 -7.92
C ASP A 110 -3.83 -10.83 -7.92
N LYS A 111 -2.77 -11.10 -7.15
CA LYS A 111 -1.63 -10.20 -7.02
C LYS A 111 -0.45 -10.65 -7.85
N ILE A 112 0.15 -9.68 -8.54
CA ILE A 112 1.44 -9.85 -9.21
C ILE A 112 2.41 -8.83 -8.62
N ALA A 113 3.30 -9.30 -7.76
CA ALA A 113 4.31 -8.47 -7.12
C ALA A 113 5.36 -7.99 -8.13
N LYS A 114 5.89 -6.77 -7.96
CA LYS A 114 7.02 -6.25 -8.75
C LYS A 114 8.29 -7.09 -8.59
N LYS A 115 9.26 -6.98 -9.51
CA LYS A 115 10.53 -7.73 -9.43
C LYS A 115 11.34 -7.24 -8.24
N GLY A 116 11.89 -8.16 -7.45
CA GLY A 116 12.64 -7.82 -6.24
C GLY A 116 11.76 -7.36 -5.07
N ALA A 117 10.44 -7.56 -5.14
CA ALA A 117 9.62 -7.59 -3.94
C ALA A 117 9.97 -8.88 -3.19
N VAL A 118 10.54 -8.73 -1.99
CA VAL A 118 10.79 -9.82 -1.04
C VAL A 118 9.59 -9.93 -0.12
#